data_AF-A0A935ICJ9-F1
#
_entry.id   AF-A0A935ICJ9-F1
#
_cell.length_a   1.000
_cell.length_b   1.000
_cell.length_c   1.000
_cell.angle_alpha   90.00
_cell.angle_beta   90.00
_cell.angle_gamma   90.00
#
_symmetry.space_group_name_H-M   'P 1'
#
loop_
_entity.id
_entity.type
_entity.pdbx_description
1 polymer ?
#
loop_
_entity_poly.entity_id
_entity_poly.type
_entity_poly.pdbx_seq_one_letter_code
_entity_poly.pdbx_strand_id
1 'polypeptide(L)'
;MFLSIFLQVDTATTGTSVASQSVFDIILNSGPLGITIISIQVLLVFIALYIFIERYFTISAVVKEDQRVMQNLRSNIGSGNISTIQSICASSDTPLARMIEKDYSD
;
A
#
# COMPACT_ATOMS: atom_id res chain seq x y z
N MET A 1 -39.32 2.64 -18.62
CA MET A 1 -38.13 1.94 -19.15
C MET A 1 -37.09 1.64 -18.06
N PHE A 2 -36.76 2.59 -17.16
CA PHE A 2 -35.84 2.34 -16.03
C PHE A 2 -36.43 1.48 -14.89
N LEU A 3 -37.77 1.47 -14.73
CA LEU A 3 -38.46 0.76 -13.64
C LEU A 3 -38.56 -0.77 -13.86
N SER A 4 -38.40 -1.24 -15.10
CA SER A 4 -38.51 -2.66 -15.47
C SER A 4 -37.25 -3.48 -15.17
N ILE A 5 -36.11 -2.81 -14.93
CA ILE A 5 -34.81 -3.47 -14.64
C ILE A 5 -34.73 -4.00 -13.20
N PHE A 6 -35.50 -3.44 -12.26
CA PHE A 6 -35.40 -3.77 -10.83
C PHE A 6 -36.47 -4.76 -10.32
N LEU A 7 -37.41 -5.22 -11.15
CA LEU A 7 -38.61 -5.95 -10.69
C LEU A 7 -38.84 -7.31 -11.38
N GLN A 8 -37.77 -7.97 -11.84
CA GLN A 8 -37.87 -9.36 -12.26
C GLN A 8 -37.50 -10.27 -11.09
N VAL A 9 -38.48 -10.56 -10.22
CA VAL A 9 -38.41 -11.71 -9.31
C VAL A 9 -38.78 -12.95 -10.13
N ASP A 10 -37.76 -13.59 -10.70
CA ASP A 10 -37.93 -14.89 -11.35
C ASP A 10 -38.22 -15.91 -10.25
N THR A 11 -39.47 -16.38 -10.17
CA THR A 11 -39.86 -17.44 -9.23
C THR A 11 -39.45 -18.79 -9.81
N ALA A 12 -38.15 -18.98 -10.00
CA ALA A 12 -37.57 -20.28 -10.32
C ALA A 12 -37.54 -21.13 -9.05
N THR A 13 -38.57 -21.96 -8.91
CA THR A 13 -38.63 -23.12 -8.00
C THR A 13 -37.26 -23.78 -7.90
N THR A 14 -36.59 -23.68 -6.76
CA THR A 14 -35.44 -24.54 -6.46
C THR A 14 -35.67 -25.19 -5.10
N GLY A 15 -35.96 -26.49 -5.16
CA GLY A 15 -36.27 -27.31 -4.01
C GLY A 15 -35.14 -27.38 -3.00
N THR A 16 -35.55 -27.64 -1.77
CA THR A 16 -34.78 -28.03 -0.60
C THR A 16 -33.60 -28.97 -0.91
N SER A 17 -32.37 -28.47 -0.82
CA SER A 17 -31.24 -29.22 -0.28
C SER A 17 -30.22 -28.24 0.29
N VAL A 18 -29.95 -28.32 1.60
CA VAL A 18 -28.79 -27.63 2.20
C VAL A 18 -27.58 -28.53 1.92
N ALA A 19 -27.18 -28.60 0.66
CA ALA A 19 -25.88 -29.14 0.32
C ALA A 19 -24.84 -28.15 0.84
N SER A 20 -23.82 -28.64 1.56
CA SER A 20 -22.65 -27.86 1.96
C SER A 20 -21.87 -27.46 0.71
N GLN A 21 -22.37 -26.49 -0.05
CA GLN A 21 -21.67 -25.97 -1.21
C GLN A 21 -20.49 -25.15 -0.72
N SER A 22 -19.31 -25.42 -1.29
CA SER A 22 -18.12 -24.67 -0.97
C SER A 22 -18.27 -23.24 -1.49
N VAL A 23 -17.69 -22.27 -0.79
CA VAL A 23 -17.73 -20.85 -1.18
C VAL A 23 -17.25 -20.66 -2.64
N PHE A 24 -16.36 -21.53 -3.10
CA PHE A 24 -15.88 -21.56 -4.48
C PHE A 24 -16.99 -21.91 -5.51
N ASP A 25 -17.89 -22.84 -5.21
CA ASP A 25 -19.01 -23.19 -6.11
C ASP A 25 -20.01 -22.03 -6.23
N ILE A 26 -20.22 -21.29 -5.15
CA ILE A 26 -21.10 -20.10 -5.14
C ILE A 26 -20.50 -18.99 -6.02
N ILE A 27 -19.18 -18.79 -5.94
CA ILE A 27 -18.46 -17.82 -6.76
C ILE A 27 -18.50 -18.19 -8.23
N LEU A 28 -18.31 -19.47 -8.57
CA LEU A 28 -18.38 -19.96 -9.95
C LEU A 28 -19.80 -19.90 -10.53
N ASN A 29 -20.84 -20.08 -9.70
CA ASN A 29 -22.24 -19.96 -10.10
C ASN A 29 -22.81 -18.53 -9.99
N SER A 30 -21.98 -17.50 -9.77
CA SER A 30 -22.41 -16.10 -9.57
C SER A 30 -22.96 -15.40 -10.83
N GLY A 31 -23.15 -16.14 -11.92
CA GLY A 31 -23.62 -15.64 -13.21
C GLY A 31 -22.56 -14.87 -14.00
N PRO A 32 -22.84 -14.50 -15.26
CA PRO A 32 -21.86 -13.86 -16.15
C PRO A 32 -21.31 -12.53 -15.61
N LEU A 33 -22.14 -11.76 -14.89
CA LEU A 33 -21.73 -10.49 -14.29
C LEU A 33 -20.78 -10.69 -13.10
N GLY A 34 -21.05 -11.68 -12.23
CA GLY A 34 -20.20 -11.98 -11.08
C GLY A 34 -18.79 -12.37 -11.50
N ILE A 35 -18.69 -13.29 -12.47
CA ILE A 35 -17.41 -13.76 -13.04
C ILE A 35 -16.62 -12.58 -13.64
N THR A 36 -17.29 -11.66 -14.34
CA THR A 36 -16.64 -10.49 -14.93
C THR A 36 -16.04 -9.57 -13.86
N ILE A 37 -16.78 -9.28 -12.79
CA ILE A 37 -16.33 -8.42 -11.69
C ILE A 37 -15.15 -9.07 -10.95
N ILE A 38 -15.23 -10.37 -10.66
CA ILE A 38 -14.15 -11.08 -9.97
C ILE A 38 -12.89 -11.11 -10.83
N SER A 39 -13.03 -11.33 -12.14
CA SER A 39 -11.90 -11.36 -13.07
C SER A 39 -11.16 -10.02 -13.12
N ILE A 40 -11.89 -8.90 -13.21
CA ILE A 40 -11.26 -7.57 -13.22
C ILE A 40 -10.63 -7.23 -11.87
N GLN A 41 -11.25 -7.64 -10.76
CA GLN A 41 -10.69 -7.43 -9.41
C GLN A 41 -9.39 -8.20 -9.20
N VAL A 42 -9.32 -9.46 -9.65
CA VAL A 42 -8.08 -10.27 -9.56
C VAL A 42 -6.94 -9.60 -10.34
N LEU A 43 -7.23 -9.07 -11.53
CA LEU A 43 -6.25 -8.32 -12.32
C LEU A 43 -5.77 -7.06 -11.56
N LEU A 44 -6.70 -6.26 -11.05
CA LEU A 44 -6.37 -5.05 -10.28
C LEU A 44 -5.55 -5.37 -9.04
N VAL A 45 -5.87 -6.44 -8.32
CA VAL A 45 -5.11 -6.88 -7.14
C VAL A 45 -3.69 -7.29 -7.52
N PHE A 46 -3.50 -7.94 -8.67
CA PHE A 46 -2.16 -8.31 -9.13
C PHE A 46 -1.29 -7.07 -9.41
N ILE A 47 -1.85 -6.07 -10.09
CA ILE A 47 -1.17 -4.78 -10.33
C ILE A 47 -0.92 -4.04 -9.00
N ALA A 48 -1.91 -4.03 -8.10
CA ALA A 48 -1.79 -3.36 -6.81
C ALA A 48 -0.68 -4.00 -5.95
N LEU A 49 -0.58 -5.34 -5.93
CA LEU A 49 0.49 -6.05 -5.24
C LEU A 49 1.85 -5.73 -5.84
N TYR A 50 1.98 -5.65 -7.16
CA TYR A 50 3.21 -5.24 -7.83
C TYR A 50 3.67 -3.85 -7.34
N ILE A 51 2.78 -2.85 -7.38
CA ILE A 51 3.08 -1.48 -6.92
C ILE A 51 3.41 -1.47 -5.41
N PHE A 52 2.65 -2.22 -4.62
CA PHE A 52 2.82 -2.27 -3.17
C PHE A 52 4.20 -2.82 -2.79
N ILE A 53 4.64 -3.88 -3.46
CA ILE A 53 5.94 -4.50 -3.23
C ILE A 53 7.06 -3.50 -3.55
N GLU A 54 7.08 -2.91 -4.75
CA GLU A 54 8.11 -1.92 -5.13
C GLU A 54 8.17 -0.75 -4.14
N ARG A 55 6.99 -0.24 -3.76
CA ARG A 55 6.87 0.88 -2.83
C ARG A 55 7.37 0.50 -1.43
N TYR A 56 7.04 -0.69 -0.95
CA TYR A 56 7.45 -1.17 0.37
C TYR A 56 8.97 -1.34 0.46
N PHE A 57 9.59 -1.95 -0.55
CA PHE A 57 11.05 -2.12 -0.59
C PHE A 57 11.78 -0.78 -0.70
N THR A 58 11.30 0.14 -1.53
CA THR A 58 11.89 1.47 -1.68
C THR A 58 11.84 2.27 -0.37
N ILE A 59 10.68 2.30 0.30
CA ILE A 59 10.53 2.98 1.59
C ILE A 59 11.43 2.33 2.65
N SER A 60 11.48 1.00 2.71
CA SER A 60 12.31 0.27 3.68
C SER A 60 13.81 0.56 3.50
N ALA A 61 14.27 0.71 2.25
CA ALA A 61 15.66 1.06 1.97
C ALA A 61 16.00 2.48 2.46
N VAL A 62 15.12 3.46 2.19
CA VAL A 62 15.31 4.86 2.62
C VAL A 62 15.33 4.99 4.15
N VAL A 63 14.48 4.24 4.86
CA VAL A 63 14.41 4.27 6.34
C VAL A 63 15.72 3.82 6.98
N LYS A 64 16.43 2.84 6.41
CA LYS A 64 17.71 2.37 6.97
C LYS A 64 18.82 3.42 6.86
N GLU A 65 18.87 4.13 5.74
CA GLU A 65 19.83 5.23 5.56
C GLU A 65 19.55 6.39 6.52
N ASP A 66 18.28 6.76 6.71
CA ASP A 66 17.88 7.80 7.68
C ASP A 66 18.28 7.44 9.13
N GLN A 67 18.13 6.17 9.54
CA GLN A 67 18.60 5.71 10.85
C GLN A 67 20.12 5.83 11.02
N ARG A 68 20.90 5.51 9.98
CA ARG A 68 22.37 5.63 10.00
C ARG A 68 22.78 7.09 10.10
N VAL A 69 22.14 7.98 9.34
CA VAL A 69 22.38 9.43 9.39
C VAL A 69 22.06 9.97 10.78
N MET A 70 20.89 9.64 11.33
CA MET A 70 20.46 10.03 12.68
C MET A 70 21.47 9.60 13.76
N GLN A 71 22.00 8.37 13.68
CA GLN A 71 23.00 7.88 14.64
C GLN A 71 24.30 8.71 14.58
N ASN A 72 24.78 9.01 13.37
CA ASN A 72 25.96 9.85 13.17
C ASN A 72 25.73 11.31 13.57
N LEU A 73 24.54 11.87 13.35
CA LEU A 73 24.22 13.22 13.80
C LEU A 73 24.20 13.31 15.32
N ARG A 74 23.54 12.36 16.01
CA ARG A 74 23.45 12.38 17.48
C ARG A 74 24.81 12.31 18.16
N SER A 75 25.74 11.52 17.63
CA SER A 75 27.10 11.44 18.17
C SER A 75 27.88 12.74 17.98
N ASN A 76 27.70 13.43 16.85
CA ASN A 76 28.36 14.70 16.56
C ASN A 76 27.71 15.91 17.28
N ILE A 77 26.40 15.85 17.54
CA ILE A 77 25.71 16.84 18.39
C ILE A 77 26.21 16.73 19.83
N GLY A 78 26.37 15.51 20.35
CA GLY A 78 26.93 15.29 21.70
C GLY A 78 28.38 15.75 21.84
N SER A 79 29.15 15.77 20.75
CA SER A 79 30.54 16.27 20.74
C SER A 79 30.66 17.76 20.41
N GLY A 80 29.56 18.44 20.05
CA GLY A 80 29.54 19.88 19.73
C GLY A 80 30.22 20.25 18.41
N ASN A 81 30.46 19.30 17.51
CA ASN A 81 31.18 19.54 16.26
C ASN A 81 30.23 19.98 15.13
N ILE A 82 29.94 21.29 15.07
CA ILE A 82 29.00 21.88 14.10
C ILE A 82 29.45 21.72 12.65
N SER A 83 30.76 21.78 12.36
CA SER A 83 31.28 21.63 10.99
C SER A 83 31.08 20.22 10.44
N THR A 84 31.16 19.20 11.29
CA THR A 84 30.90 17.80 10.91
C THR A 84 29.40 17.55 10.74
N ILE A 85 28.55 18.21 11.52
CA ILE A 85 27.09 18.12 11.34
C ILE A 85 26.69 18.67 9.97
N GLN A 86 27.23 19.83 9.58
CA GLN A 86 26.93 20.43 8.29
C GLN A 86 27.38 19.55 7.11
N SER A 87 28.55 18.90 7.21
CA SER A 87 29.03 18.00 6.16
C SER A 87 28.20 16.72 6.04
N ILE A 88 27.71 16.16 7.16
CA ILE A 88 26.80 15.01 7.12
C ILE A 88 25.46 15.42 6.50
N CYS A 89 24.90 16.57 6.87
CA CYS A 89 23.67 17.08 6.27
C CYS A 89 23.81 17.34 4.77
N ALA A 90 24.91 17.94 4.32
CA ALA A 90 25.18 18.19 2.90
C ALA A 90 25.36 16.91 2.07
N SER A 91 25.81 15.81 2.70
CA SER A 91 26.03 14.52 2.03
C SER A 91 24.81 13.58 2.05
N SER A 92 23.81 13.85 2.90
CA SER A 92 22.68 12.96 3.15
C SER A 92 21.34 13.65 2.86
N ASP A 93 20.67 13.25 1.78
CA ASP A 93 19.37 13.82 1.39
C ASP A 93 18.19 13.20 2.17
N THR A 94 18.26 13.30 3.50
CA THR A 94 17.25 12.78 4.41
C THR A 94 16.36 13.92 4.92
N PRO A 95 15.08 13.65 5.23
CA PRO A 95 14.18 14.68 5.77
C PRO A 95 14.71 15.27 7.09
N LEU A 96 15.39 14.49 7.91
CA LEU A 96 16.04 14.95 9.14
C LEU A 96 17.20 15.92 8.86
N ALA A 97 18.08 15.56 7.93
CA ALA A 97 19.22 16.41 7.55
C ALA A 97 18.75 17.78 7.07
N ARG A 98 17.69 17.82 6.23
CA ARG A 98 17.10 19.06 5.73
C ARG A 98 16.46 19.92 6.84
N MET A 99 15.88 19.32 7.87
CA MET A 99 15.36 20.07 9.02
C MET A 99 16.50 20.72 9.81
N ILE A 100 17.55 19.96 10.13
CA ILE A 100 18.68 20.44 10.93
C ILE A 100 19.51 21.47 10.16
N GLU A 101 19.73 21.26 8.86
CA GLU A 101 20.39 22.25 8.00
C GLU A 101 19.66 23.61 8.02
N LYS A 102 18.32 23.60 8.01
CA LYS A 102 17.53 24.83 8.07
C LYS A 102 17.64 25.51 9.43
N ASP A 103 17.66 24.76 10.53
CA ASP A 103 17.80 25.30 11.88
C ASP A 103 19.15 26.01 12.12
N TYR A 104 20.21 25.62 11.40
CA TYR A 104 21.53 26.28 11.47
C TYR A 104 21.71 27.40 10.43
N SER A 105 20.82 27.51 9.45
CA SER A 105 20.90 28.50 8.37
C SER A 105 20.14 29.81 8.68
N ASP A 106 19.22 29.81 9.65
CA ASP A 106 18.55 31.00 10.22
C ASP A 106 19.29 31.49 11.48
#